data_AF-A0A4Q3FXM1-F1
#
_entry.id   AF-A0A4Q3FXM1-F1
#
_cell.length_a   1.000
_cell.length_b   1.000
_cell.length_c   1.000
_cell.angle_alpha   90.00
_cell.angle_beta   90.00
_cell.angle_gamma   90.00
#
_symmetry.space_group_name_H-M   'P 1'
#
loop_
_entity.id
_entity.type
_entity.pdbx_description
1 polymer ?
#
loop_
_entity_poly.entity_id
_entity_poly.type
_entity_poly.pdbx_seq_one_letter_code
_entity_poly.pdbx_strand_id
1 'polypeptide(L)'
;MNLTNPFLDLNGDKLREECGVFGVIGAKDASAIAALGLHALQHRGQEAVGITSYDGTEFYSSRGQGHVAEHFGDMALPTAGIE
;
A
#
# COMPACT_ATOMS: atom_id res chain seq x y z
N MET A 1 38.83 0.85 -2.58
CA MET A 1 37.45 0.32 -2.61
C MET A 1 37.06 -0.06 -1.19
N ASN A 2 36.05 0.59 -0.60
CA ASN A 2 35.56 0.21 0.72
C ASN A 2 34.39 -0.78 0.56
N LEU A 3 34.60 -2.02 0.99
CA LEU A 3 33.67 -3.15 0.92
C LEU A 3 32.59 -3.02 2.00
N THR A 4 31.79 -1.96 1.95
CA THR A 4 30.64 -1.87 2.86
C THR A 4 29.50 -2.66 2.24
N ASN A 5 29.36 -3.91 2.67
CA ASN A 5 28.23 -4.79 2.40
C ASN A 5 26.92 -4.01 2.64
N PRO A 6 26.08 -3.77 1.62
CA PRO A 6 24.94 -2.84 1.69
C PRO A 6 23.82 -3.27 2.64
N PHE A 7 23.96 -4.43 3.30
CA PHE A 7 22.97 -5.04 4.19
C PHE A 7 23.40 -5.18 5.65
N LEU A 8 24.61 -4.73 6.04
CA LEU A 8 25.03 -4.72 7.45
C LEU A 8 25.65 -3.36 7.78
N ASP A 9 24.85 -2.46 8.36
CA ASP A 9 25.39 -1.45 9.25
C ASP A 9 25.18 -1.89 10.70
N LEU A 10 26.05 -1.42 11.60
CA LEU A 10 26.04 -1.81 13.01
C LEU A 10 24.82 -1.26 13.79
N ASN A 11 24.07 -0.33 13.18
CA ASN A 11 23.08 0.51 13.87
C ASN A 11 21.67 0.45 13.27
N GLY A 12 21.44 -0.24 12.14
CA GLY A 12 20.12 -0.35 11.51
C GLY A 12 19.52 0.98 11.03
N ASP A 13 20.35 2.02 10.84
CA ASP A 13 19.94 3.44 10.78
C ASP A 13 20.10 4.03 9.36
N LYS A 14 19.92 3.20 8.33
CA LYS A 14 19.84 3.65 6.94
C LYS A 14 18.45 3.37 6.37
N LEU A 15 17.92 4.30 5.57
CA LEU A 15 16.71 4.10 4.78
C LEU A 15 16.88 2.87 3.88
N ARG A 16 16.32 1.74 4.32
CA ARG A 16 15.94 0.65 3.44
C ARG A 16 14.70 1.13 2.72
N GLU A 17 14.46 0.71 1.49
CA GLU A 17 13.24 1.10 0.79
C GLU A 17 12.02 0.63 1.62
N GLU A 18 11.38 1.57 2.33
CA GLU A 18 10.36 1.27 3.33
C GLU A 18 9.00 1.20 2.63
N CYS A 19 8.49 0.03 2.25
CA CYS A 19 7.11 -0.05 1.77
C CYS A 19 6.13 0.57 2.79
N GLY A 20 5.13 1.32 2.31
CA GLY A 20 4.07 1.88 3.15
C GLY A 20 2.94 0.88 3.37
N VAL A 21 2.40 0.81 4.60
CA VAL A 21 1.20 0.02 4.92
C VAL A 21 0.14 0.95 5.52
N PHE A 22 -1.11 0.78 5.10
CA PHE A 22 -2.25 1.52 5.60
C PHE A 22 -3.47 0.60 5.70
N GLY A 23 -4.30 0.77 6.73
CA GLY A 23 -5.47 -0.07 6.97
C GLY A 23 -6.61 0.71 7.61
N VAL A 24 -7.85 0.28 7.33
CA VAL A 24 -9.08 0.92 7.80
C VAL A 24 -10.04 -0.16 8.26
N ILE A 25 -10.75 0.07 9.37
CA ILE A 25 -11.77 -0.83 9.91
C ILE A 25 -13.00 -0.01 10.33
N GLY A 26 -14.18 -0.58 10.16
CA GLY A 26 -15.44 0.04 10.59
C GLY A 26 -15.92 1.21 9.71
N ALA A 27 -15.41 1.32 8.49
CA ALA A 27 -15.87 2.31 7.51
C ALA A 27 -16.49 1.61 6.30
N LYS A 28 -17.63 2.12 5.82
CA LYS A 28 -18.31 1.60 4.63
C LYS A 28 -17.43 1.63 3.38
N ASP A 29 -16.62 2.69 3.25
CA ASP A 29 -15.72 2.90 2.11
C ASP A 29 -14.25 2.64 2.51
N ALA A 30 -14.00 1.61 3.32
CA ALA A 30 -12.67 1.30 3.86
C ALA A 30 -11.59 1.17 2.78
N SER A 31 -11.91 0.57 1.62
CA SER A 31 -10.97 0.43 0.49
C SER A 31 -10.59 1.78 -0.14
N ALA A 32 -11.56 2.70 -0.28
CA ALA A 32 -11.33 4.04 -0.82
C ALA A 32 -10.46 4.88 0.13
N ILE A 33 -10.74 4.83 1.42
CA ILE A 33 -9.92 5.50 2.44
C ILE A 33 -8.52 4.89 2.45
N ALA A 34 -8.39 3.57 2.28
CA ALA A 34 -7.10 2.91 2.18
C ALA A 34 -6.27 3.37 0.98
N ALA A 35 -6.90 3.54 -0.20
CA ALA A 35 -6.23 4.09 -1.37
C ALA A 35 -5.71 5.52 -1.13
N LEU A 36 -6.51 6.38 -0.50
CA LEU A 36 -6.07 7.74 -0.13
C LEU A 36 -4.91 7.73 0.88
N GLY A 37 -4.97 6.83 1.88
CA GLY A 37 -3.89 6.64 2.83
C GLY A 37 -2.59 6.16 2.17
N LEU A 38 -2.68 5.19 1.26
CA LEU A 38 -1.54 4.73 0.47
C LEU A 38 -0.98 5.83 -0.44
N HIS A 39 -1.84 6.68 -1.01
CA HIS A 39 -1.42 7.83 -1.79
C HIS A 39 -0.59 8.81 -0.94
N ALA A 40 -1.01 9.09 0.30
CA ALA A 40 -0.22 9.91 1.23
C ALA A 40 1.14 9.27 1.57
N LEU A 41 1.23 7.95 1.56
CA LEU A 41 2.47 7.18 1.80
C LEU A 41 3.30 6.90 0.55
N GLN A 42 2.90 7.37 -0.64
CA GLN A 42 3.58 7.09 -1.91
C GLN A 42 5.06 7.49 -1.92
N HIS A 43 5.45 8.48 -1.12
CA HIS A 43 6.84 8.90 -0.96
C HIS A 43 7.75 7.81 -0.37
N ARG A 44 7.18 6.72 0.18
CA ARG A 44 7.93 5.60 0.74
C ARG A 44 8.19 4.45 -0.24
N GLY A 45 7.43 4.37 -1.34
CA GLY A 45 7.61 3.35 -2.38
C GLY A 45 6.78 3.65 -3.62
N GLN A 46 7.36 3.43 -4.81
CA GLN A 46 6.76 3.82 -6.10
C GLN A 46 6.65 2.67 -7.10
N GLU A 47 7.13 1.48 -6.72
CA GLU A 47 7.28 0.35 -7.63
C GLU A 47 5.97 -0.44 -7.81
N ALA A 48 5.18 -0.53 -6.75
CA ALA A 48 3.93 -1.28 -6.74
C ALA A 48 2.99 -0.81 -5.63
N VAL A 49 1.72 -1.16 -5.77
CA VAL A 49 0.65 -0.89 -4.81
C VAL A 49 -0.35 -2.05 -4.79
N GLY A 50 -0.95 -2.31 -3.63
CA GLY A 50 -2.04 -3.26 -3.52
C GLY A 50 -2.99 -2.94 -2.37
N ILE A 51 -4.26 -3.30 -2.54
CA ILE A 51 -5.32 -3.17 -1.55
C ILE A 51 -6.07 -4.50 -1.48
N THR A 52 -6.28 -5.00 -0.27
CA THR A 52 -7.20 -6.10 0.01
C THR A 52 -8.30 -5.60 0.95
N SER A 53 -9.55 -5.84 0.58
CA SER A 53 -10.76 -5.51 1.37
C SER A 53 -11.56 -6.77 1.67
N TYR A 54 -12.48 -6.69 2.62
CA TYR A 54 -13.34 -7.80 3.06
C TYR A 54 -14.77 -7.31 3.32
N ASP A 55 -15.76 -7.99 2.75
CA ASP A 55 -17.18 -7.58 2.80
C ASP A 55 -18.01 -8.26 3.89
N GLY A 56 -17.38 -9.10 4.71
CA GLY A 56 -18.09 -9.97 5.66
C GLY A 56 -18.29 -11.40 5.15
N THR A 57 -17.99 -11.66 3.88
CA THR A 57 -18.09 -12.98 3.25
C THR A 57 -16.81 -13.35 2.48
N GLU A 58 -16.31 -12.47 1.63
CA GLU A 58 -15.19 -12.72 0.74
C GLU A 58 -14.13 -11.61 0.78
N PHE A 59 -12.89 -11.99 0.45
CA PHE A 59 -11.79 -11.04 0.31
C PHE A 59 -11.63 -10.62 -1.15
N TYR A 60 -11.50 -9.31 -1.37
CA TYR A 60 -11.22 -8.75 -2.69
C TYR A 60 -9.83 -8.14 -2.69
N SER A 61 -8.98 -8.56 -3.61
CA SER A 61 -7.60 -8.06 -3.71
C SER A 61 -7.33 -7.47 -5.09
N SER A 62 -6.81 -6.25 -5.13
CA SER A 62 -6.28 -5.62 -6.33
C SER A 62 -4.85 -5.17 -6.09
N ARG A 63 -3.96 -5.45 -7.05
CA ARG A 63 -2.53 -5.16 -6.97
C ARG A 63 -1.98 -4.84 -8.36
N GLY A 64 -1.06 -3.90 -8.42
CA GLY A 64 -0.46 -3.43 -9.65
C GLY A 64 0.90 -2.80 -9.42
N GLN A 65 1.62 -2.61 -10.52
CA GLN A 65 2.87 -1.85 -10.53
C GLN A 65 2.57 -0.35 -10.68
N GLY A 66 3.50 0.49 -10.26
CA GLY A 66 3.42 1.94 -10.42
C GLY A 66 2.66 2.65 -9.28
N HIS A 67 2.19 3.86 -9.56
CA HIS A 67 1.63 4.76 -8.55
C HIS A 67 0.18 4.39 -8.17
N VAL A 68 -0.18 4.73 -6.93
CA VAL A 68 -1.54 4.55 -6.38
C VAL A 68 -2.59 5.19 -7.28
N ALA A 69 -2.33 6.41 -7.79
CA ALA A 69 -3.28 7.13 -8.65
C ALA A 69 -3.43 6.50 -10.05
N GLU A 70 -2.39 5.85 -10.57
CA GLU A 70 -2.46 5.16 -11.87
C GLU A 70 -3.26 3.87 -11.76
N HIS A 71 -3.15 3.17 -10.62
CA HIS A 71 -3.83 1.90 -10.41
C HIS A 71 -5.26 2.04 -9.85
N PHE A 72 -5.54 3.12 -9.10
CA PHE A 72 -6.81 3.33 -8.40
C PHE A 72 -7.48 4.69 -8.67
N GLY A 73 -6.95 5.52 -9.58
CA GLY A 73 -7.48 6.87 -9.83
C GLY A 73 -8.80 6.92 -10.59
N ASP A 74 -9.05 5.94 -11.47
CA ASP A 74 -10.29 5.81 -12.25
C ASP A 74 -11.05 4.51 -11.96
N MET A 75 -10.53 3.67 -11.05
CA MET A 75 -11.10 2.35 -10.80
C MET A 75 -12.11 2.42 -9.65
N ALA A 76 -13.29 1.84 -9.87
CA ALA A 76 -14.12 1.38 -8.76
C ALA A 76 -13.27 0.37 -7.97
N LEU A 77 -12.68 0.84 -6.88
CA LEU A 77 -11.92 -0.01 -5.96
C LEU A 77 -12.78 -1.22 -5.64
N PRO A 78 -12.20 -2.42 -5.46
CA PRO A 78 -12.93 -3.56 -4.94
C PRO A 78 -13.52 -3.17 -3.59
N THR A 79 -14.75 -2.68 -3.62
CA THR A 79 -15.54 -2.32 -2.47
C THR A 79 -16.11 -3.62 -1.99
N ALA A 80 -15.61 -4.01 -0.85
CA ALA A 80 -16.39 -4.78 0.08
C ALA A 80 -17.67 -3.99 0.38
N GLY A 81 -18.70 -4.20 -0.42
CA GLY A 81 -19.98 -3.51 -0.28
C GLY A 81 -20.63 -4.01 1.01
N ILE A 82 -20.52 -3.22 2.07
CA ILE A 82 -21.36 -3.41 3.25
C ILE A 82 -22.72 -2.80 2.89
N GLU A 83 -23.68 -3.63 2.49
CA GLU A 83 -25.09 -3.30 2.69
C GLU A 83 -25.41 -3.29 4.20
#